data_AF-A0A9I9DE66-F1
#
_entry.id   AF-A0A9I9DE66-F1
#
_cell.length_a   1.000
_cell.length_b   1.000
_cell.length_c   1.000
_cell.angle_alpha   90.00
_cell.angle_beta   90.00
_cell.angle_gamma   90.00
#
_symmetry.space_group_name_H-M   'P 1'
#
loop_
_entity.id
_entity.type
_entity.pdbx_description
1 polymer ?
#
loop_
_entity_poly.entity_id
_entity_poly.type
_entity_poly.pdbx_seq_one_letter_code
_entity_poly.pdbx_strand_id
1 'polypeptide(L)'
;ILFNLEDGLIIETVVIPCDRGRTTVCVSSQVGCAMNCQFCYTGRMGLKRHLTAAEIVEQAVFARRLLTSEVGLITNVVFMGMGEPLHNIDNVIKAANIMVHEQGLHFSPRKVTVSTSGLVPQLKRFLNECNCALAVSLNATTDEVRNWIMPINRKYKLGLLLQTLREELRCKHKYKVLFEYVMLAGVNDSIEDAKRIVDLVQGIPCKINLISFNPHCGSQFRPTCKEKMIGFRNVLAESGLTVFLRLSRGDDQMAACGQLGKPGIVQAPLLRVPDRFQMAMELCP
;
A
#
# COMPACT_ATOMS: atom_id res chain seq x y z
N ILE A 1 -6.04 11.97 11.77
CA ILE A 1 -5.30 13.17 12.22
C ILE A 1 -4.91 13.96 10.99
N LEU A 2 -5.24 15.25 10.95
CA LEU A 2 -4.81 16.18 9.89
C LEU A 2 -3.62 17.00 10.39
N PHE A 3 -2.55 17.06 9.61
CA PHE A 3 -1.39 17.90 9.88
C PHE A 3 -1.34 19.04 8.89
N ASN A 4 -1.26 20.27 9.40
CA ASN A 4 -0.90 21.44 8.59
C ASN A 4 0.62 21.58 8.63
N LEU A 5 1.25 21.53 7.46
CA LEU A 5 2.68 21.67 7.30
C LEU A 5 3.05 23.17 7.24
N GLU A 6 4.32 23.49 7.45
CA GLU A 6 4.81 24.89 7.48
C GLU A 6 4.52 25.65 6.18
N ASP A 7 4.46 24.94 5.06
CA ASP A 7 4.14 25.48 3.74
C ASP A 7 2.63 25.53 3.43
N GLY A 8 1.78 25.32 4.44
CA GLY A 8 0.32 25.37 4.32
C GLY A 8 -0.32 24.15 3.64
N LEU A 9 0.48 23.16 3.26
CA LEU A 9 -0.02 21.89 2.73
C LEU A 9 -0.54 20.99 3.86
N ILE A 10 -1.41 20.04 3.50
CA ILE A 10 -2.05 19.14 4.46
C ILE A 10 -1.70 17.68 4.15
N ILE A 11 -1.40 16.92 5.19
CA ILE A 11 -1.29 15.46 5.14
C ILE A 11 -2.16 14.80 6.19
N GLU A 12 -2.45 13.52 5.96
CA GLU A 12 -3.27 12.70 6.82
C GLU A 12 -2.48 11.56 7.46
N THR A 13 -2.81 11.28 8.71
CA THR A 13 -2.33 10.12 9.46
C THR A 13 -3.52 9.41 10.07
N VAL A 14 -3.57 8.08 9.94
CA VAL A 14 -4.67 7.25 10.44
C VAL A 14 -4.16 6.35 11.55
N VAL A 15 -4.88 6.28 12.66
CA VAL A 15 -4.61 5.31 13.73
C VAL A 15 -5.68 4.22 13.67
N ILE A 16 -5.23 2.97 13.66
CA ILE A 16 -6.07 1.79 13.42
C ILE A 16 -5.95 0.87 14.64
N PRO A 17 -6.88 0.95 15.59
CA PRO A 17 -7.01 -0.04 16.66
C PRO A 17 -7.42 -1.40 16.07
N CYS A 18 -6.85 -2.48 16.58
CA CYS A 18 -7.24 -3.85 16.22
C CYS A 18 -7.54 -4.67 17.47
N ASP A 19 -8.45 -5.64 17.32
CA ASP A 19 -9.16 -6.37 18.40
C ASP A 19 -8.30 -7.34 19.23
N ARG A 20 -6.97 -7.15 19.29
CA ARG A 20 -6.01 -7.99 20.02
C ARG A 20 -4.85 -7.18 20.60
N GLY A 21 -5.12 -5.95 21.03
CA GLY A 21 -4.10 -5.06 21.62
C GLY A 21 -3.03 -4.58 20.63
N ARG A 22 -3.33 -4.62 19.32
CA ARG A 22 -2.45 -4.11 18.27
C ARG A 22 -3.01 -2.80 17.72
N THR A 23 -2.33 -1.71 17.98
CA THR A 23 -2.67 -0.41 17.39
C THR A 23 -1.60 0.00 16.38
N THR A 24 -2.05 0.32 15.16
CA THR A 24 -1.17 0.67 14.02
C THR A 24 -1.35 2.13 13.66
N VAL A 25 -0.26 2.87 13.46
CA VAL A 25 -0.29 4.20 12.84
C VAL A 25 0.09 4.09 11.36
N CYS A 26 -0.74 4.67 10.51
CA CYS A 26 -0.54 4.77 9.07
C CYS A 26 0.00 6.17 8.76
N VAL A 27 1.25 6.24 8.31
CA VAL A 27 1.95 7.50 8.05
C VAL A 27 2.06 7.79 6.56
N SER A 28 2.00 9.07 6.23
CA SER A 28 2.25 9.63 4.91
C SER A 28 3.74 9.87 4.70
N SER A 29 4.20 9.77 3.45
CA SER A 29 5.59 9.98 3.03
C SER A 29 5.76 11.15 2.04
N GLN A 30 4.66 11.62 1.45
CA GLN A 30 4.63 12.71 0.48
C GLN A 30 3.33 13.49 0.63
N VAL A 31 3.32 14.74 0.13
CA VAL A 31 2.06 15.46 -0.12
C VAL A 31 1.59 15.09 -1.53
N GLY A 32 0.54 14.27 -1.61
CA GLY A 32 0.07 13.66 -2.85
C GLY A 32 0.95 12.49 -3.32
N CYS A 33 0.81 12.05 -4.56
CA CYS A 33 1.57 10.91 -5.09
C CYS A 33 1.74 10.97 -6.62
N ALA A 34 2.95 10.69 -7.12
CA ALA A 34 3.25 10.68 -8.56
C ALA A 34 2.91 9.37 -9.27
N MET A 35 2.56 8.30 -8.55
CA MET A 35 2.38 6.96 -9.15
C MET A 35 1.10 6.85 -10.00
N ASN A 36 0.13 7.75 -9.80
CA ASN A 36 -1.15 7.78 -10.49
C ASN A 36 -1.87 6.40 -10.55
N CYS A 37 -1.89 5.67 -9.43
CA CYS A 37 -2.68 4.45 -9.33
C CYS A 37 -4.17 4.80 -9.50
N GLN A 38 -4.85 4.16 -10.44
CA GLN A 38 -6.18 4.60 -10.89
C GLN A 38 -7.29 4.39 -9.84
N PHE A 39 -7.06 3.48 -8.90
CA PHE A 39 -7.93 3.19 -7.76
C PHE A 39 -7.57 4.01 -6.50
N CYS A 40 -6.63 4.95 -6.58
CA CYS A 40 -6.12 5.68 -5.42
C CYS A 40 -6.49 7.16 -5.49
N TYR A 41 -7.15 7.65 -4.46
CA TYR A 41 -7.55 9.05 -4.34
C TYR A 41 -6.35 10.00 -4.26
N THR A 42 -5.33 9.63 -3.47
CA THR A 42 -4.08 10.39 -3.37
C THR A 42 -3.34 10.47 -4.70
N GLY A 43 -3.42 9.44 -5.54
CA GLY A 43 -2.85 9.45 -6.90
C GLY A 43 -3.43 10.57 -7.77
N ARG A 44 -4.71 10.93 -7.56
CA ARG A 44 -5.38 12.02 -8.29
C ARG A 44 -4.87 13.40 -7.91
N MET A 45 -4.27 13.57 -6.74
CA MET A 45 -3.74 14.86 -6.31
C MET A 45 -2.49 15.27 -7.10
N GLY A 46 -1.84 14.31 -7.79
CA GLY A 46 -0.47 14.46 -8.26
C GLY A 46 0.51 14.56 -7.10
N LEU A 47 1.81 14.70 -7.40
CA LEU A 47 2.82 14.96 -6.38
C LEU A 47 3.03 16.46 -6.21
N LYS A 48 3.00 16.95 -4.97
CA LYS A 48 3.40 18.32 -4.63
C LYS A 48 4.84 18.38 -4.17
N ARG A 49 5.18 17.61 -3.12
CA ARG A 49 6.56 17.45 -2.63
C ARG A 49 6.74 16.20 -1.78
N HIS A 50 8.00 15.89 -1.50
CA HIS A 50 8.40 14.90 -0.51
C HIS A 50 8.29 15.48 0.90
N LEU A 51 7.96 14.62 1.87
CA LEU A 51 8.08 14.96 3.29
C LEU A 51 9.52 14.76 3.75
N THR A 52 9.98 15.62 4.64
CA THR A 52 11.23 15.42 5.38
C THR A 52 11.11 14.26 6.35
N ALA A 53 12.23 13.70 6.79
CA ALA A 53 12.21 12.67 7.83
C ALA A 53 11.52 13.15 9.12
N ALA A 54 11.66 14.43 9.48
CA ALA A 54 11.01 15.01 10.66
C ALA A 54 9.49 15.00 10.53
N GLU A 55 8.95 15.46 9.40
CA GLU A 55 7.51 15.43 9.11
C GLU A 55 6.93 14.00 9.10
N ILE A 56 7.72 13.01 8.68
CA ILE A 56 7.31 11.59 8.72
C ILE A 56 7.27 11.07 10.16
N VAL A 57 8.35 11.30 10.93
CA VAL A 57 8.46 10.81 12.31
C VAL A 57 7.42 11.47 13.22
N GLU A 58 7.16 12.77 13.04
CA GLU A 58 6.23 13.53 13.87
C GLU A 58 4.81 12.95 13.81
N GLN A 59 4.38 12.40 12.68
CA GLN A 59 3.08 11.72 12.58
C GLN A 59 2.94 10.58 13.60
N ALA A 60 3.99 9.78 13.80
CA ALA A 60 3.97 8.68 14.77
C ALA A 60 4.14 9.17 16.22
N VAL A 61 4.99 10.18 16.44
CA VAL A 61 5.19 10.81 17.76
C VAL A 61 3.89 11.42 18.25
N PHE A 62 3.27 12.25 17.42
CA PHE A 62 2.05 12.98 17.73
C PHE A 62 0.88 12.01 17.93
N ALA A 63 0.72 10.99 17.08
CA ALA A 63 -0.30 9.96 17.27
C ALA A 63 -0.14 9.24 18.63
N ARG A 64 1.08 8.90 19.03
CA ARG A 64 1.34 8.29 20.35
C ARG A 64 0.98 9.23 21.49
N ARG A 65 1.39 10.50 21.43
CA ARG A 65 1.10 11.51 22.45
C ARG A 65 -0.40 11.75 22.61
N LEU A 66 -1.11 11.84 21.50
CA LEU A 66 -2.52 12.21 21.50
C LEU A 66 -3.45 11.05 21.87
N LEU A 67 -3.17 9.83 21.37
CA LEU A 67 -4.17 8.75 21.36
C LEU A 67 -3.82 7.55 22.24
N THR A 68 -2.61 7.45 22.82
CA THR A 68 -2.22 6.24 23.60
C THR A 68 -3.17 5.96 24.77
N SER A 69 -3.70 7.01 25.42
CA SER A 69 -4.69 6.85 26.51
C SER A 69 -6.04 6.31 26.05
N GLU A 70 -6.39 6.52 24.78
CA GLU A 70 -7.69 6.12 24.21
C GLU A 70 -7.62 4.76 23.52
N VAL A 71 -6.59 4.55 22.69
CA VAL A 71 -6.48 3.36 21.82
C VAL A 71 -5.40 2.37 22.28
N GLY A 72 -4.81 2.60 23.44
CA GLY A 72 -3.68 1.85 23.96
C GLY A 72 -2.38 2.10 23.20
N LEU A 73 -1.36 1.29 23.50
CA LEU A 73 -0.02 1.47 22.95
C LEU A 73 0.01 1.26 21.43
N ILE A 74 0.47 2.29 20.70
CA ILE A 74 0.77 2.18 19.27
C ILE A 74 2.05 1.36 19.08
N THR A 75 1.89 0.15 18.55
CA THR A 75 2.95 -0.86 18.44
C THR A 75 3.41 -1.11 17.00
N ASN A 76 2.67 -0.61 16.01
CA ASN A 76 2.95 -0.82 14.60
C ASN A 76 2.93 0.49 13.81
N VAL A 77 3.78 0.59 12.79
CA VAL A 77 3.80 1.70 11.82
C VAL A 77 3.71 1.12 10.41
N VAL A 78 2.87 1.72 9.57
CA VAL A 78 2.80 1.38 8.14
C VAL A 78 2.93 2.64 7.28
N PHE A 79 3.78 2.60 6.27
CA PHE A 79 3.90 3.66 5.26
C PHE A 79 2.91 3.36 4.13
N MET A 80 1.63 3.51 4.45
CA MET A 80 0.49 3.28 3.56
C MET A 80 -0.48 4.47 3.55
N GLY A 81 0.00 5.63 4.01
CA GLY A 81 -0.71 6.90 3.94
C GLY A 81 -0.58 7.53 2.55
N MET A 82 -0.37 8.84 2.51
CA MET A 82 -0.17 9.56 1.25
C MET A 82 1.26 9.38 0.71
N GLY A 83 1.38 9.07 -0.58
CA GLY A 83 2.67 9.03 -1.30
C GLY A 83 3.19 7.63 -1.60
N GLU A 84 4.24 7.58 -2.43
CA GLU A 84 5.06 6.40 -2.69
C GLU A 84 6.34 6.49 -1.86
N PRO A 85 6.50 5.67 -0.79
CA PRO A 85 7.64 5.75 0.11
C PRO A 85 8.99 5.61 -0.59
N LEU A 86 9.11 4.70 -1.57
CA LEU A 86 10.39 4.50 -2.26
C LEU A 86 10.72 5.62 -3.26
N HIS A 87 9.76 6.51 -3.57
CA HIS A 87 10.03 7.73 -4.32
C HIS A 87 10.63 8.82 -3.41
N ASN A 88 10.50 8.69 -2.09
CA ASN A 88 11.10 9.55 -1.08
C ASN A 88 12.09 8.75 -0.19
N ILE A 89 12.93 7.94 -0.83
CA ILE A 89 13.69 6.88 -0.16
C ILE A 89 14.61 7.39 0.97
N ASP A 90 15.29 8.52 0.78
CA ASP A 90 16.28 9.02 1.74
C ASP A 90 15.60 9.43 3.06
N ASN A 91 14.51 10.18 2.97
CA ASN A 91 13.75 10.58 4.15
C ASN A 91 13.04 9.39 4.79
N VAL A 92 12.55 8.44 4.00
CA VAL A 92 11.86 7.24 4.51
C VAL A 92 12.83 6.32 5.25
N ILE A 93 14.02 6.05 4.72
CA ILE A 93 15.04 5.25 5.42
C ILE A 93 15.45 5.95 6.72
N LYS A 94 15.72 7.26 6.67
CA LYS A 94 16.06 8.03 7.88
C LYS A 94 14.95 7.98 8.92
N ALA A 95 13.70 8.19 8.53
CA ALA A 95 12.55 8.11 9.43
C ALA A 95 12.35 6.70 10.01
N ALA A 96 12.43 5.66 9.16
CA ALA A 96 12.30 4.28 9.59
C ALA A 96 13.41 3.89 10.59
N ASN A 97 14.65 4.34 10.37
CA ASN A 97 15.75 4.13 11.30
C ASN A 97 15.52 4.82 12.65
N ILE A 98 15.00 6.06 12.65
CA ILE A 98 14.61 6.77 13.89
C ILE A 98 13.48 6.02 14.62
N MET A 99 12.50 5.50 13.89
CA MET A 99 11.37 4.77 14.47
C MET A 99 11.81 3.49 15.18
N VAL A 100 12.80 2.78 14.65
CA VAL A 100 13.27 1.49 15.20
C VAL A 100 14.44 1.62 16.17
N HIS A 101 15.09 2.79 16.22
CA HIS A 101 16.22 3.02 17.12
C HIS A 101 15.81 2.88 18.60
N GLU A 102 16.69 2.32 19.42
CA GLU A 102 16.45 2.07 20.85
C GLU A 102 16.23 3.37 21.64
N GLN A 103 16.96 4.43 21.28
CA GLN A 103 16.80 5.80 21.80
C GLN A 103 15.73 6.62 21.04
N GLY A 104 15.13 6.03 20.01
CA GLY A 104 14.08 6.66 19.20
C GLY A 104 12.70 6.26 19.68
N LEU A 105 11.84 5.83 18.75
CA LEU A 105 10.50 5.33 19.11
C LEU A 105 10.48 3.85 19.51
N HIS A 106 11.63 3.17 19.41
CA HIS A 106 11.84 1.80 19.83
C HIS A 106 10.78 0.82 19.28
N PHE A 107 10.35 1.01 18.03
CA PHE A 107 9.54 0.02 17.35
C PHE A 107 10.39 -1.18 16.95
N SER A 108 9.80 -2.38 17.01
CA SER A 108 10.43 -3.54 16.37
C SER A 108 10.52 -3.30 14.86
N PRO A 109 11.66 -3.57 14.19
CA PRO A 109 11.78 -3.47 12.74
C PRO A 109 10.74 -4.29 11.98
N ARG A 110 10.27 -5.40 12.56
CA ARG A 110 9.22 -6.26 11.98
C ARG A 110 7.81 -5.64 12.07
N LYS A 111 7.64 -4.57 12.85
CA LYS A 111 6.38 -3.86 13.07
C LYS A 111 6.34 -2.49 12.37
N VAL A 112 7.43 -2.10 11.70
CA VAL A 112 7.50 -0.95 10.79
C VAL A 112 7.50 -1.49 9.37
N THR A 113 6.42 -1.26 8.62
CA THR A 113 6.27 -1.78 7.25
C THR A 113 6.28 -0.63 6.24
N VAL A 114 7.24 -0.66 5.32
CA VAL A 114 7.30 0.25 4.18
C VAL A 114 6.62 -0.41 2.98
N SER A 115 5.59 0.24 2.40
CA SER A 115 4.93 -0.25 1.18
C SER A 115 5.51 0.42 -0.07
N THR A 116 5.44 -0.27 -1.22
CA THR A 116 5.81 0.29 -2.52
C THR A 116 4.92 -0.21 -3.65
N SER A 117 4.71 0.64 -4.65
CA SER A 117 4.14 0.30 -5.96
C SER A 117 5.12 -0.39 -6.91
N GLY A 118 6.40 -0.55 -6.53
CA GLY A 118 7.39 -1.32 -7.29
C GLY A 118 8.43 -0.47 -8.01
N LEU A 119 8.97 0.56 -7.36
CA LEU A 119 10.13 1.31 -7.85
C LEU A 119 11.41 0.45 -7.72
N VAL A 120 11.68 -0.41 -8.70
CA VAL A 120 12.69 -1.47 -8.64
C VAL A 120 14.09 -1.01 -8.17
N PRO A 121 14.69 0.08 -8.67
CA PRO A 121 16.00 0.53 -8.18
C PRO A 121 15.99 0.89 -6.70
N GLN A 122 14.93 1.56 -6.24
CA GLN A 122 14.79 2.00 -4.85
C GLN A 122 14.37 0.85 -3.92
N LEU A 123 13.70 -0.16 -4.46
CA LEU A 123 13.41 -1.41 -3.78
C LEU A 123 14.70 -2.15 -3.43
N LYS A 124 15.64 -2.28 -4.38
CA LYS A 124 16.96 -2.87 -4.12
C LYS A 124 17.70 -2.08 -3.04
N ARG A 125 17.71 -0.75 -3.17
CA ARG A 125 18.30 0.15 -2.18
C ARG A 125 17.70 -0.06 -0.79
N PHE A 126 16.38 -0.09 -0.68
CA PHE A 126 15.67 -0.32 0.59
C PHE A 126 16.05 -1.66 1.24
N LEU A 127 16.09 -2.74 0.46
CA LEU A 127 16.43 -4.08 0.98
C LEU A 127 17.89 -4.17 1.47
N ASN A 128 18.78 -3.32 0.96
CA ASN A 128 20.18 -3.27 1.37
C ASN A 128 20.42 -2.33 2.57
N GLU A 129 19.71 -1.20 2.63
CA GLU A 129 19.96 -0.14 3.63
C GLU A 129 19.01 -0.20 4.84
N CYS A 130 17.87 -0.90 4.76
CA CYS A 130 16.85 -0.92 5.81
C CYS A 130 16.43 -2.35 6.20
N ASN A 131 16.25 -2.57 7.50
CA ASN A 131 15.82 -3.85 8.07
C ASN A 131 14.32 -3.91 8.40
N CYS A 132 13.57 -2.84 8.11
CA CYS A 132 12.12 -2.78 8.29
C CYS A 132 11.39 -3.75 7.35
N ALA A 133 10.14 -4.10 7.69
CA ALA A 133 9.33 -4.97 6.85
C ALA A 133 8.94 -4.29 5.52
N LEU A 134 8.81 -5.08 4.46
CA LEU A 134 8.44 -4.61 3.12
C LEU A 134 7.07 -5.14 2.73
N ALA A 135 6.23 -4.23 2.25
CA ALA A 135 5.02 -4.55 1.51
C ALA A 135 5.17 -4.11 0.04
N VAL A 136 4.60 -4.88 -0.89
CA VAL A 136 4.61 -4.59 -2.32
C VAL A 136 3.17 -4.63 -2.83
N SER A 137 2.70 -3.50 -3.36
CA SER A 137 1.43 -3.37 -4.06
C SER A 137 1.49 -4.08 -5.41
N LEU A 138 1.01 -5.33 -5.45
CA LEU A 138 0.98 -6.16 -6.65
C LEU A 138 -0.23 -5.78 -7.52
N ASN A 139 -1.43 -5.89 -6.94
CA ASN A 139 -2.76 -5.51 -7.47
C ASN A 139 -3.15 -6.03 -8.86
N ALA A 140 -2.31 -6.74 -9.58
CA ALA A 140 -2.63 -7.36 -10.86
C ALA A 140 -1.65 -8.48 -11.19
N THR A 141 -2.10 -9.43 -12.00
CA THR A 141 -1.35 -10.65 -12.35
C THR A 141 -0.83 -10.63 -13.79
N THR A 142 -1.17 -9.60 -14.57
CA THR A 142 -0.70 -9.40 -15.94
C THR A 142 -0.24 -7.96 -16.12
N ASP A 143 0.76 -7.76 -16.97
CA ASP A 143 1.27 -6.42 -17.26
C ASP A 143 0.19 -5.53 -17.89
N GLU A 144 -0.73 -6.09 -18.67
CA GLU A 144 -1.81 -5.35 -19.29
C GLU A 144 -2.74 -4.71 -18.26
N VAL A 145 -3.22 -5.49 -17.28
CA VAL A 145 -4.05 -4.94 -16.19
C VAL A 145 -3.22 -3.97 -15.37
N ARG A 146 -2.00 -4.35 -15.00
CA ARG A 146 -1.16 -3.54 -14.11
C ARG A 146 -0.75 -2.21 -14.74
N ASN A 147 -0.49 -2.16 -16.05
CA ASN A 147 -0.19 -0.93 -16.80
C ASN A 147 -1.35 0.06 -16.82
N TRP A 148 -2.58 -0.42 -16.65
CA TRP A 148 -3.77 0.40 -16.51
C TRP A 148 -3.93 0.87 -15.06
N ILE A 149 -4.05 -0.05 -14.11
CA ILE A 149 -4.39 0.32 -12.73
C ILE A 149 -3.22 0.92 -11.93
N MET A 150 -1.97 0.60 -12.30
CA MET A 150 -0.73 1.04 -11.66
C MET A 150 0.33 1.41 -12.72
N PRO A 151 0.28 2.63 -13.30
CA PRO A 151 1.07 3.02 -14.46
C PRO A 151 2.59 2.86 -14.33
N ILE A 152 3.12 2.86 -13.10
CA ILE A 152 4.53 2.58 -12.83
C ILE A 152 5.02 1.24 -13.43
N ASN A 153 4.11 0.28 -13.63
CA ASN A 153 4.41 -1.00 -14.25
C ASN A 153 4.94 -0.89 -15.68
N ARG A 154 4.60 0.19 -16.41
CA ARG A 154 5.11 0.42 -17.77
C ARG A 154 6.62 0.60 -17.77
N LYS A 155 7.16 1.19 -16.69
CA LYS A 155 8.60 1.37 -16.48
C LYS A 155 9.23 0.13 -15.84
N TYR A 156 8.55 -0.44 -14.84
CA TYR A 156 9.02 -1.61 -14.10
C TYR A 156 7.97 -2.73 -14.14
N LYS A 157 8.03 -3.53 -15.20
CA LYS A 157 7.10 -4.64 -15.45
C LYS A 157 7.12 -5.68 -14.32
N LEU A 158 6.04 -6.46 -14.23
CA LEU A 158 5.87 -7.52 -13.22
C LEU A 158 7.06 -8.47 -13.17
N GLY A 159 7.54 -8.94 -14.33
CA GLY A 159 8.66 -9.87 -14.42
C GLY A 159 9.92 -9.33 -13.74
N LEU A 160 10.28 -8.07 -14.02
CA LEU A 160 11.45 -7.41 -13.43
C LEU A 160 11.29 -7.20 -11.92
N LEU A 161 10.10 -6.77 -11.47
CA LEU A 161 9.80 -6.58 -10.06
C LEU A 161 9.93 -7.89 -9.27
N LEU A 162 9.29 -8.96 -9.76
CA LEU A 162 9.28 -10.26 -9.09
C LEU A 162 10.66 -10.94 -9.15
N GLN A 163 11.37 -10.83 -10.28
CA GLN A 163 12.74 -11.32 -10.39
C GLN A 163 13.66 -10.62 -9.39
N THR A 164 13.57 -9.29 -9.29
CA THR A 164 14.34 -8.53 -8.29
C THR A 164 14.06 -9.04 -6.88
N LEU A 165 12.78 -9.25 -6.52
CA LEU A 165 12.44 -9.79 -5.20
C LEU A 165 13.00 -11.20 -4.98
N ARG A 166 12.99 -12.09 -5.99
CA ARG A 166 13.59 -13.43 -5.89
C ARG A 166 15.10 -13.34 -5.61
N GLU A 167 15.80 -12.46 -6.32
CA GLU A 167 17.25 -12.29 -6.21
C GLU A 167 17.63 -11.71 -4.84
N GLU A 168 17.04 -10.58 -4.46
CA GLU A 168 17.38 -9.84 -3.23
C GLU A 168 17.00 -10.60 -1.95
N LEU A 169 15.96 -11.45 -1.99
CA LEU A 169 15.49 -12.20 -0.82
C LEU A 169 16.17 -13.57 -0.67
N ARG A 170 16.91 -14.04 -1.67
CA ARG A 170 17.57 -15.36 -1.65
C ARG A 170 18.46 -15.55 -0.42
N CYS A 171 19.15 -14.48 -0.02
CA CYS A 171 20.07 -14.47 1.12
C CYS A 171 19.39 -14.03 2.45
N LYS A 172 18.10 -13.69 2.43
CA LYS A 172 17.35 -13.18 3.60
C LYS A 172 16.32 -14.21 4.10
N HIS A 173 16.79 -15.37 4.57
CA HIS A 173 15.97 -16.56 4.89
C HIS A 173 14.77 -16.35 5.84
N LYS A 174 14.77 -15.31 6.69
CA LYS A 174 13.65 -15.00 7.61
C LYS A 174 12.79 -13.83 7.16
N TYR A 175 13.15 -13.17 6.05
CA TYR A 175 12.46 -12.01 5.55
C TYR A 175 11.35 -12.45 4.59
N LYS A 176 10.10 -12.08 4.90
CA LYS A 176 8.96 -12.36 4.04
C LYS A 176 8.34 -11.05 3.58
N VAL A 177 8.16 -10.91 2.27
CA VAL A 177 7.47 -9.76 1.68
C VAL A 177 5.96 -9.93 1.84
N LEU A 178 5.27 -8.84 2.16
CA LEU A 178 3.82 -8.80 2.14
C LEU A 178 3.34 -8.29 0.77
N PHE A 179 2.75 -9.14 -0.04
CA PHE A 179 2.07 -8.68 -1.25
C PHE A 179 0.69 -8.13 -0.91
N GLU A 180 0.44 -6.88 -1.28
CA GLU A 180 -0.86 -6.24 -1.17
C GLU A 180 -1.61 -6.38 -2.50
N TYR A 181 -2.87 -6.79 -2.40
CA TYR A 181 -3.72 -7.03 -3.56
C TYR A 181 -5.12 -6.49 -3.29
N VAL A 182 -5.41 -5.31 -3.84
CA VAL A 182 -6.74 -4.70 -3.80
C VAL A 182 -7.66 -5.44 -4.76
N MET A 183 -8.79 -5.93 -4.25
CA MET A 183 -9.76 -6.72 -5.00
C MET A 183 -10.77 -5.79 -5.70
N LEU A 184 -10.65 -5.69 -7.03
CA LEU A 184 -11.45 -4.84 -7.91
C LEU A 184 -12.39 -5.72 -8.74
N ALA A 185 -13.70 -5.53 -8.53
CA ALA A 185 -14.73 -6.37 -9.12
C ALA A 185 -14.65 -6.38 -10.66
N GLY A 186 -14.50 -7.57 -11.25
CA GLY A 186 -14.47 -7.76 -12.70
C GLY A 186 -13.19 -7.31 -13.38
N VAL A 187 -12.17 -6.89 -12.63
CA VAL A 187 -10.89 -6.39 -13.17
C VAL A 187 -9.73 -7.31 -12.86
N ASN A 188 -9.59 -7.72 -11.60
CA ASN A 188 -8.43 -8.47 -11.12
C ASN A 188 -8.80 -9.57 -10.11
N ASP A 189 -10.06 -9.96 -10.06
CA ASP A 189 -10.64 -10.79 -9.01
C ASP A 189 -11.11 -12.16 -9.51
N SER A 190 -10.68 -12.60 -10.70
CA SER A 190 -11.03 -13.92 -11.25
C SER A 190 -10.30 -15.06 -10.52
N ILE A 191 -10.80 -16.29 -10.63
CA ILE A 191 -10.10 -17.46 -10.08
C ILE A 191 -8.80 -17.72 -10.85
N GLU A 192 -8.77 -17.37 -12.14
CA GLU A 192 -7.59 -17.42 -13.00
C GLU A 192 -6.51 -16.43 -12.52
N ASP A 193 -6.90 -15.25 -12.02
CA ASP A 193 -5.97 -14.34 -11.34
C ASP A 193 -5.38 -15.00 -10.10
N ALA A 194 -6.20 -15.64 -9.25
CA ALA A 194 -5.69 -16.33 -8.06
C ALA A 194 -4.66 -17.40 -8.42
N LYS A 195 -4.92 -18.21 -9.45
CA LYS A 195 -3.96 -19.22 -9.97
C LYS A 195 -2.68 -18.55 -10.47
N ARG A 196 -2.77 -17.48 -11.26
CA ARG A 196 -1.59 -16.74 -11.74
C ARG A 196 -0.73 -16.18 -10.59
N ILE A 197 -1.34 -15.74 -9.48
CA ILE A 197 -0.57 -15.26 -8.32
C ILE A 197 0.33 -16.38 -7.78
N VAL A 198 -0.17 -17.62 -7.69
CA VAL A 198 0.61 -18.78 -7.20
C VAL A 198 1.89 -18.94 -8.02
N ASP A 199 1.77 -18.87 -9.34
CA ASP A 199 2.90 -18.99 -10.27
C ASP A 199 3.86 -17.79 -10.14
N LEU A 200 3.33 -16.57 -10.09
CA LEU A 200 4.12 -15.35 -10.05
C LEU A 200 5.01 -15.25 -8.81
N VAL A 201 4.50 -15.67 -7.65
CA VAL A 201 5.21 -15.57 -6.37
C VAL A 201 6.08 -16.79 -6.07
N GLN A 202 6.12 -17.79 -6.96
CA GLN A 202 6.96 -18.96 -6.78
C GLN A 202 8.43 -18.56 -6.58
N GLY A 203 9.05 -19.12 -5.55
CA GLY A 203 10.43 -18.81 -5.15
C GLY A 203 10.60 -17.49 -4.37
N ILE A 204 9.52 -16.77 -4.06
CA ILE A 204 9.55 -15.56 -3.22
C ILE A 204 8.95 -15.87 -1.85
N PRO A 205 9.74 -15.78 -0.75
CA PRO A 205 9.19 -15.90 0.60
C PRO A 205 8.20 -14.76 0.85
N CYS A 206 6.90 -15.06 0.87
CA CYS A 206 5.89 -14.03 0.97
C CYS A 206 4.66 -14.43 1.79
N LYS A 207 3.82 -13.42 2.03
CA LYS A 207 2.44 -13.54 2.49
C LYS A 207 1.59 -12.64 1.58
N ILE A 208 0.31 -12.94 1.45
CA ILE A 208 -0.62 -12.17 0.62
C ILE A 208 -1.66 -11.52 1.52
N ASN A 209 -1.91 -10.24 1.32
CA ASN A 209 -2.98 -9.49 1.96
C ASN A 209 -3.98 -9.06 0.89
N LEU A 210 -5.15 -9.71 0.86
CA LEU A 210 -6.24 -9.30 -0.01
C LEU A 210 -7.01 -8.18 0.68
N ILE A 211 -7.16 -7.06 0.00
CA ILE A 211 -7.73 -5.83 0.53
C ILE A 211 -9.03 -5.56 -0.20
N SER A 212 -10.14 -5.42 0.54
CA SER A 212 -11.38 -4.91 -0.05
C SER A 212 -11.15 -3.50 -0.56
N PHE A 213 -11.53 -3.22 -1.81
CA PHE A 213 -11.50 -1.86 -2.32
C PHE A 213 -12.46 -0.97 -1.52
N ASN A 214 -12.04 0.28 -1.27
CA ASN A 214 -12.86 1.29 -0.61
C ASN A 214 -13.27 2.33 -1.65
N PRO A 215 -14.55 2.36 -2.06
CA PRO A 215 -15.04 3.33 -3.03
C PRO A 215 -14.73 4.77 -2.60
N HIS A 216 -14.51 5.65 -3.58
CA HIS A 216 -14.35 7.07 -3.33
C HIS A 216 -14.86 7.86 -4.52
N CYS A 217 -15.09 9.16 -4.31
CA CYS A 217 -15.59 10.05 -5.35
C CYS A 217 -14.73 9.96 -6.62
N GLY A 218 -15.42 9.76 -7.74
CA GLY A 218 -14.85 9.67 -9.08
C GLY A 218 -14.13 8.37 -9.42
N SER A 219 -13.97 7.40 -8.50
CA SER A 219 -13.48 6.06 -8.86
C SER A 219 -14.44 5.37 -9.82
N GLN A 220 -13.90 4.61 -10.78
CA GLN A 220 -14.68 3.74 -11.68
C GLN A 220 -14.75 2.30 -11.16
N PHE A 221 -13.98 1.97 -10.11
CA PHE A 221 -13.87 0.61 -9.59
C PHE A 221 -14.92 0.31 -8.53
N ARG A 222 -15.24 -0.98 -8.37
CA ARG A 222 -16.14 -1.50 -7.35
C ARG A 222 -15.45 -2.55 -6.49
N PRO A 223 -15.86 -2.72 -5.22
CA PRO A 223 -15.35 -3.78 -4.37
C PRO A 223 -15.83 -5.14 -4.86
N THR A 224 -14.93 -6.11 -4.91
CA THR A 224 -15.31 -7.52 -5.10
C THR A 224 -16.22 -7.99 -3.96
N CYS A 225 -17.28 -8.72 -4.28
CA CYS A 225 -18.18 -9.27 -3.25
C CYS A 225 -17.45 -10.26 -2.34
N LYS A 226 -17.96 -10.40 -1.12
CA LYS A 226 -17.32 -11.18 -0.06
C LYS A 226 -17.14 -12.65 -0.44
N GLU A 227 -18.14 -13.24 -1.08
CA GLU A 227 -18.15 -14.64 -1.50
C GLU A 227 -17.01 -14.91 -2.49
N LYS A 228 -16.84 -14.02 -3.47
CA LYS A 228 -15.78 -14.11 -4.47
C LYS A 228 -14.40 -13.86 -3.87
N MET A 229 -14.26 -12.91 -2.93
CA MET A 229 -13.01 -12.73 -2.18
C MET A 229 -12.63 -13.98 -1.38
N ILE A 230 -13.60 -14.65 -0.75
CA ILE A 230 -13.37 -15.90 -0.01
C ILE A 230 -12.94 -17.02 -0.97
N GLY A 231 -13.62 -17.17 -2.11
CA GLY A 231 -13.24 -18.14 -3.14
C GLY A 231 -11.81 -17.92 -3.64
N PHE A 232 -11.46 -16.67 -3.98
CA PHE A 232 -10.11 -16.28 -4.38
C PHE A 232 -9.06 -16.61 -3.31
N ARG A 233 -9.36 -16.29 -2.04
CA ARG A 233 -8.49 -16.61 -0.90
C ARG A 233 -8.30 -18.12 -0.72
N ASN A 234 -9.34 -18.92 -0.93
CA ASN A 234 -9.26 -20.36 -0.77
C ASN A 234 -8.32 -20.99 -1.79
N VAL A 235 -8.37 -20.58 -3.06
CA VAL A 235 -7.44 -21.04 -4.10
C VAL A 235 -5.98 -20.79 -3.72
N LEU A 236 -5.69 -19.58 -3.23
CA LEU A 236 -4.34 -19.22 -2.77
C LEU A 236 -3.92 -20.04 -1.53
N ALA A 237 -4.82 -20.23 -0.58
CA ALA A 237 -4.56 -20.97 0.65
C ALA A 237 -4.34 -22.47 0.40
N GLU A 238 -5.13 -23.07 -0.48
CA GLU A 238 -4.99 -24.47 -0.94
C GLU A 238 -3.64 -24.71 -1.63
N SER A 239 -3.07 -23.67 -2.24
CA SER A 239 -1.73 -23.70 -2.83
C SER A 239 -0.60 -23.50 -1.80
N GLY A 240 -0.92 -23.46 -0.50
CA GLY A 240 0.05 -23.35 0.60
C GLY A 240 0.48 -21.91 0.95
N LEU A 241 -0.12 -20.89 0.35
CA LEU A 241 0.21 -19.49 0.62
C LEU A 241 -0.47 -19.01 1.91
N THR A 242 0.24 -18.17 2.68
CA THR A 242 -0.37 -17.47 3.82
C THR A 242 -1.14 -16.27 3.32
N VAL A 243 -2.47 -16.30 3.45
CA VAL A 243 -3.37 -15.26 2.94
C VAL A 243 -4.16 -14.62 4.08
N PHE A 244 -4.15 -13.29 4.12
CA PHE A 244 -4.99 -12.49 5.01
C PHE A 244 -6.10 -11.81 4.20
N LEU A 245 -7.28 -11.70 4.81
CA LEU A 245 -8.38 -10.90 4.30
C LEU A 245 -8.49 -9.63 5.15
N ARG A 246 -8.32 -8.48 4.52
CA ARG A 246 -8.58 -7.17 5.12
C ARG A 246 -9.89 -6.63 4.56
N LEU A 247 -10.96 -6.87 5.31
CA LEU A 247 -12.25 -6.21 5.07
C LEU A 247 -12.12 -4.71 5.41
N SER A 248 -12.94 -3.88 4.77
CA SER A 248 -12.92 -2.43 4.96
C SER A 248 -13.06 -2.07 6.45
N ARG A 249 -12.22 -1.13 6.90
CA ARG A 249 -12.24 -0.53 8.24
C ARG A 249 -12.02 0.97 8.05
N GLY A 250 -12.92 1.81 8.57
CA GLY A 250 -12.82 3.28 8.50
C GLY A 250 -13.36 3.93 7.22
N ASP A 251 -14.19 3.21 6.45
CA ASP A 251 -14.84 3.71 5.22
C ASP A 251 -15.80 4.88 5.50
N ASP A 252 -16.38 4.89 6.70
CA ASP A 252 -17.31 5.89 7.21
C ASP A 252 -16.69 7.29 7.33
N GLN A 253 -15.36 7.39 7.40
CA GLN A 253 -14.64 8.68 7.55
C GLN A 253 -13.63 8.98 6.43
N MET A 254 -13.71 8.31 5.27
CA MET A 254 -12.70 8.45 4.20
C MET A 254 -11.26 8.17 4.67
N ALA A 255 -11.10 7.37 5.74
CA ALA A 255 -9.83 7.09 6.38
C ALA A 255 -9.27 5.71 5.99
N ALA A 256 -9.93 4.99 5.09
CA ALA A 256 -9.48 3.70 4.62
C ALA A 256 -8.33 3.84 3.61
N CYS A 257 -7.59 2.74 3.40
CA CYS A 257 -6.48 2.74 2.45
C CYS A 257 -6.93 3.18 1.07
N GLY A 258 -6.25 4.18 0.51
CA GLY A 258 -6.54 4.76 -0.79
C GLY A 258 -7.50 5.94 -0.81
N GLN A 259 -8.09 6.35 0.32
CA GLN A 259 -9.06 7.45 0.41
C GLN A 259 -8.46 8.78 0.91
N LEU A 260 -7.21 8.79 1.35
CA LEU A 260 -6.61 9.95 2.01
C LEU A 260 -6.33 11.12 1.06
N GLY A 261 -6.57 12.33 1.56
CA GLY A 261 -6.35 13.59 0.89
C GLY A 261 -7.62 14.21 0.29
N LYS A 262 -7.45 15.30 -0.45
CA LYS A 262 -8.52 15.97 -1.20
C LYS A 262 -7.95 16.45 -2.54
N PRO A 263 -8.30 15.82 -3.68
CA PRO A 263 -7.95 16.31 -5.00
C PRO A 263 -8.40 17.75 -5.15
N GLY A 264 -7.46 18.62 -5.56
CA GLY A 264 -7.76 20.00 -5.89
C GLY A 264 -8.43 20.13 -7.26
N ILE A 265 -8.52 21.37 -7.75
CA ILE A 265 -9.09 21.68 -9.08
C ILE A 265 -8.30 20.98 -10.20
N VAL A 266 -6.97 20.91 -10.07
CA VAL A 266 -6.10 20.20 -11.01
C VAL A 266 -5.86 18.80 -10.49
N GLN A 267 -6.29 17.80 -11.26
CA GLN A 267 -6.17 16.37 -10.92
C GLN A 267 -5.30 15.65 -11.94
N ALA A 268 -4.63 14.59 -11.49
CA ALA A 268 -3.92 13.68 -12.39
C ALA A 268 -4.91 13.01 -13.36
N PRO A 269 -4.51 12.80 -14.63
CA PRO A 269 -5.42 12.29 -15.64
C PRO A 269 -5.83 10.86 -15.36
N LEU A 270 -7.10 10.56 -15.62
CA LEU A 270 -7.61 9.20 -15.68
C LEU A 270 -7.20 8.55 -16.99
N LEU A 271 -6.76 7.31 -16.88
CA LEU A 271 -6.44 6.49 -18.04
C LEU A 271 -7.71 5.93 -18.64
N ARG A 272 -7.75 5.88 -19.97
CA ARG A 272 -8.84 5.23 -20.72
C ARG A 272 -9.00 3.79 -20.25
N VAL A 273 -10.24 3.38 -19.98
CA VAL A 273 -10.62 2.00 -19.66
C VAL A 273 -10.31 1.12 -20.87
N PRO A 274 -9.51 0.04 -20.73
CA PRO A 274 -9.29 -0.91 -21.80
C PRO A 274 -10.61 -1.55 -22.25
N ASP A 275 -10.80 -1.77 -23.55
CA ASP A 275 -12.09 -2.16 -24.12
C ASP A 275 -12.67 -3.44 -23.46
N ARG A 276 -11.81 -4.41 -23.12
CA ARG A 276 -12.22 -5.64 -22.42
C ARG A 276 -12.83 -5.42 -21.02
N PHE A 277 -12.60 -4.26 -20.41
CA PHE A 277 -13.12 -3.91 -19.09
C PHE A 277 -14.30 -2.92 -19.16
N GLN A 278 -14.68 -2.46 -20.35
CA GLN A 278 -15.80 -1.51 -20.50
C GLN A 278 -17.09 -2.07 -19.91
N MET A 279 -17.46 -3.31 -20.23
CA MET A 279 -18.66 -3.96 -19.67
C MET A 279 -18.63 -4.05 -18.13
N ALA A 280 -17.47 -4.33 -17.53
CA ALA A 280 -17.32 -4.38 -16.07
C ALA A 280 -17.54 -3.00 -15.42
N MET A 281 -17.21 -1.92 -16.16
CA MET A 281 -17.44 -0.53 -15.75
C MET A 281 -18.84 -0.01 -16.12
N GLU A 282 -19.51 -0.58 -17.13
CA GLU A 282 -20.85 -0.20 -17.62
C GLU A 282 -22.02 -0.87 -16.89
N LEU A 283 -21.81 -2.04 -16.27
CA LEU A 283 -22.80 -2.69 -15.38
C LEU A 283 -23.03 -1.90 -14.07
N CYS A 284 -22.88 -0.59 -14.10
CA CYS A 284 -22.96 0.35 -13.00
C CYS A 284 -24.22 1.20 -13.19
N PRO A 285 -25.23 1.08 -12.31
CA PRO A 285 -26.28 2.09 -12.21
C PRO A 285 -25.71 3.44 -11.73
#